data_AF-A0AAW6NS97-F1
#
_entry.id   AF-A0AAW6NS97-F1
#
_cell.length_a   1.000
_cell.length_b   1.000
_cell.length_c   1.000
_cell.angle_alpha   90.00
_cell.angle_beta   90.00
_cell.angle_gamma   90.00
#
_symmetry.space_group_name_H-M   'P 1'
#
loop_
_entity.id
_entity.type
_entity.pdbx_description
1 polymer ?
#
loop_
_entity_poly.entity_id
_entity_poly.type
_entity_poly.pdbx_seq_one_letter_code
_entity_poly.pdbx_strand_id
1 'polypeptide(L)'
;MTDFDNLTYLHGKPLGSGLLKASPEDFVVVEDLGFEPDGEGEHILVRILKNGCNTRFVADALAKFLKIHAREVSFAGQKDKHAVTEQWLCARVPGNAMPDLSKFELEGCKVLEYARHKRKLRLGALKGNNFTLVLREVTDRDDVEKRLQAINERGVPNYFGAQRFGIGGSNLQGALRWAQSDAPVRDRNKRSFWLSAARSALFNQIVSERLKKPDANQVVVGDALQLAGRGSWFVATAEEMADVQSRVDAKTLMITAALPGTGDWGTQGDALAAEQAAVAEAQELQSLLVREKVEAARRAMLLYPQQLSWNWWDDVTVELRFWLPAGSFATSVVRELINTSGDYANIAE
;
A
#
# COMPACT_ATOMS: atom_id res chain seq x y z
N MET A 1 4.13 19.04 9.97
CA MET A 1 3.94 18.13 8.81
C MET A 1 2.68 18.55 8.07
N THR A 2 2.67 18.38 6.74
CA THR A 2 1.51 18.66 5.90
C THR A 2 0.40 17.63 6.16
N ASP A 3 -0.83 18.11 6.31
CA ASP A 3 -2.00 17.23 6.42
C ASP A 3 -2.23 16.43 5.14
N PHE A 4 -2.83 15.24 5.26
CA PHE A 4 -3.01 14.32 4.13
C PHE A 4 -3.74 14.96 2.93
N ASP A 5 -4.78 15.75 3.20
CA ASP A 5 -5.58 16.41 2.17
C ASP A 5 -4.81 17.52 1.43
N ASN A 6 -3.75 18.03 2.07
CA ASN A 6 -2.88 19.09 1.56
C ASN A 6 -1.60 18.56 0.90
N LEU A 7 -1.42 17.24 0.78
CA LEU A 7 -0.31 16.66 0.04
C LEU A 7 -0.39 17.07 -1.45
N THR A 8 0.76 17.36 -2.05
CA THR A 8 0.86 17.78 -3.46
C THR A 8 0.25 16.73 -4.39
N TYR A 9 -0.52 17.18 -5.38
CA TYR A 9 -1.07 16.32 -6.43
C TYR A 9 -0.15 16.35 -7.65
N LEU A 10 0.06 15.20 -8.31
CA LEU A 10 0.85 15.13 -9.53
C LEU A 10 0.08 15.72 -10.73
N HIS A 11 -1.24 15.56 -10.76
CA HIS A 11 -2.10 16.05 -11.86
C HIS A 11 -2.95 17.25 -11.44
N GLY A 12 -2.54 17.93 -10.37
CA GLY A 12 -3.36 18.93 -9.70
C GLY A 12 -4.58 18.31 -9.00
N LYS A 13 -5.18 19.05 -8.07
CA LYS A 13 -6.36 18.59 -7.35
C LYS A 13 -7.52 18.34 -8.33
N PRO A 14 -8.25 17.22 -8.23
CA PRO A 14 -9.43 16.96 -9.06
C PRO A 14 -10.44 18.10 -9.05
N LEU A 15 -11.12 18.32 -10.18
CA LEU A 15 -12.19 19.31 -10.31
C LEU A 15 -13.54 18.69 -9.95
N GLY A 16 -13.70 17.39 -10.22
CA GLY A 16 -14.89 16.61 -9.88
C GLY A 16 -14.84 15.94 -8.51
N SER A 17 -15.98 15.38 -8.13
CA SER A 17 -16.16 14.50 -6.98
C SER A 17 -16.84 13.20 -7.41
N GLY A 18 -16.89 12.22 -6.51
CA GLY A 18 -17.59 10.97 -6.71
C GLY A 18 -17.52 10.08 -5.48
N LEU A 19 -18.17 8.93 -5.57
CA LEU A 19 -18.25 7.94 -4.50
C LEU A 19 -17.30 6.78 -4.78
N LEU A 20 -16.49 6.46 -3.77
CA LEU A 20 -15.70 5.24 -3.69
C LEU A 20 -16.36 4.32 -2.65
N LYS A 21 -16.37 2.99 -2.92
CA LYS A 21 -16.96 1.98 -2.01
C LYS A 21 -18.40 2.29 -1.61
N ALA A 22 -19.25 2.71 -2.56
CA ALA A 22 -20.67 2.89 -2.27
C ALA A 22 -21.33 1.55 -1.89
N SER A 23 -20.88 0.44 -2.50
CA SER A 23 -21.09 -0.92 -1.99
C SER A 23 -19.78 -1.72 -1.94
N PRO A 24 -19.70 -2.84 -1.19
CA PRO A 24 -18.51 -3.70 -1.19
C PRO A 24 -18.12 -4.23 -2.56
N GLU A 25 -19.10 -4.45 -3.44
CA GLU A 25 -18.91 -4.95 -4.81
C GLU A 25 -18.27 -3.91 -5.74
N ASP A 26 -18.35 -2.63 -5.39
CA ASP A 26 -17.66 -1.54 -6.08
C ASP A 26 -16.16 -1.51 -5.77
N PHE A 27 -15.67 -2.37 -4.88
CA PHE A 27 -14.26 -2.45 -4.51
C PHE A 27 -13.84 -3.90 -4.37
N VAL A 28 -13.42 -4.48 -5.49
CA VAL A 28 -12.94 -5.86 -5.58
C VAL A 28 -11.42 -5.88 -5.52
N VAL A 29 -10.86 -6.72 -4.65
CA VAL A 29 -9.41 -6.93 -4.51
C VAL A 29 -9.07 -8.40 -4.64
N VAL A 30 -8.24 -8.76 -5.61
CA VAL A 30 -7.73 -10.13 -5.78
C VAL A 30 -6.23 -10.16 -5.49
N GLU A 31 -5.86 -10.85 -4.43
CA GLU A 31 -4.47 -10.97 -3.99
C GLU A 31 -3.62 -11.80 -4.97
N ASP A 32 -2.45 -11.26 -5.32
CA ASP A 32 -1.43 -11.93 -6.14
C ASP A 32 -0.23 -12.28 -5.27
N LEU A 33 -0.05 -13.56 -4.97
CA LEU A 33 1.10 -14.06 -4.20
C LEU A 33 2.41 -13.97 -4.99
N GLY A 34 2.35 -13.99 -6.33
CA GLY A 34 3.50 -14.13 -7.21
C GLY A 34 4.06 -15.55 -7.30
N PHE A 35 3.38 -16.55 -6.73
CA PHE A 35 3.71 -17.96 -6.81
C PHE A 35 2.44 -18.81 -6.58
N GLU A 36 2.48 -20.04 -7.04
CA GLU A 36 1.43 -21.04 -6.82
C GLU A 36 1.75 -21.94 -5.61
N PRO A 37 0.75 -22.56 -4.96
CA PRO A 37 0.99 -23.57 -3.94
C PRO A 37 1.91 -24.70 -4.45
N ASP A 38 2.76 -25.25 -3.58
CA ASP A 38 3.76 -26.26 -3.98
C ASP A 38 3.10 -27.62 -4.28
N GLY A 39 1.88 -27.85 -3.79
CA GLY A 39 1.20 -29.14 -3.82
C GLY A 39 1.61 -30.10 -2.68
N GLU A 40 2.66 -29.76 -1.94
CA GLU A 40 3.18 -30.55 -0.81
C GLU A 40 3.64 -29.66 0.36
N GLY A 41 3.88 -30.26 1.52
CA GLY A 41 4.37 -29.57 2.72
C GLY A 41 3.38 -29.51 3.88
N GLU A 42 3.85 -29.00 5.02
CA GLU A 42 3.09 -28.98 6.28
C GLU A 42 2.11 -27.79 6.41
N HIS A 43 2.07 -26.89 5.43
CA HIS A 43 1.12 -25.79 5.39
C HIS A 43 0.04 -26.06 4.35
N ILE A 44 -1.13 -25.47 4.56
CA ILE A 44 -2.23 -25.46 3.60
C ILE A 44 -2.53 -24.00 3.29
N LEU A 45 -2.34 -23.63 2.03
CA LEU A 45 -2.82 -22.37 1.49
C LEU A 45 -4.31 -22.52 1.16
N VAL A 46 -5.11 -21.55 1.61
CA VAL A 46 -6.56 -21.53 1.41
C VAL A 46 -6.93 -20.16 0.84
N ARG A 47 -7.38 -20.13 -0.41
CA ARG A 47 -7.88 -18.90 -1.03
C ARG A 47 -9.35 -18.75 -0.71
N ILE A 48 -9.70 -17.60 -0.15
CA ILE A 48 -11.04 -17.30 0.33
C ILE A 48 -11.51 -15.99 -0.31
N LEU A 49 -12.68 -16.04 -0.94
CA LEU A 49 -13.49 -14.86 -1.24
C LEU A 49 -14.22 -14.45 0.03
N LYS A 50 -14.09 -13.18 0.42
CA LYS A 50 -14.82 -12.63 1.58
C LYS A 50 -15.53 -11.31 1.24
N ASN A 51 -16.66 -11.07 1.88
CA ASN A 51 -17.43 -9.84 1.90
C ASN A 51 -17.96 -9.61 3.33
N GLY A 52 -17.83 -8.40 3.87
CA GLY A 52 -18.43 -8.05 5.17
C GLY A 52 -17.67 -8.58 6.40
N CYS A 53 -16.45 -9.10 6.25
CA CYS A 53 -15.58 -9.47 7.38
C CYS A 53 -14.10 -9.10 7.14
N ASN A 54 -13.33 -8.92 8.23
CA ASN A 54 -11.89 -8.67 8.16
C ASN A 54 -11.09 -9.97 8.12
N THR A 55 -9.83 -9.91 7.64
CA THR A 55 -8.96 -11.09 7.50
C THR A 55 -8.78 -11.88 8.80
N ARG A 56 -8.65 -11.19 9.95
CA ARG A 56 -8.38 -11.85 11.23
C ARG A 56 -9.55 -12.70 11.70
N PHE A 57 -10.77 -12.21 11.52
CA PHE A 57 -11.99 -12.95 11.82
C PHE A 57 -12.05 -14.29 11.07
N VAL A 58 -11.77 -14.27 9.76
CA VAL A 58 -11.76 -15.49 8.93
C VAL A 58 -10.63 -16.43 9.35
N ALA A 59 -9.44 -15.88 9.64
CA ALA A 59 -8.30 -16.68 10.12
C ALA A 59 -8.60 -17.40 11.45
N ASP A 60 -9.24 -16.71 12.39
CA ASP A 60 -9.61 -17.30 13.68
C ASP A 60 -10.72 -18.36 13.52
N ALA A 61 -11.67 -18.16 12.61
CA ALA A 61 -12.69 -19.15 12.27
C ALA A 61 -12.09 -20.40 11.60
N LEU A 62 -11.17 -20.21 10.66
CA LEU A 62 -10.45 -21.30 10.01
C LEU A 62 -9.62 -22.11 11.03
N ALA A 63 -8.97 -21.45 11.98
CA ALA A 63 -8.23 -22.11 13.04
C ALA A 63 -9.15 -23.01 13.90
N LYS A 64 -10.33 -22.51 14.26
CA LYS A 64 -11.34 -23.29 15.01
C LYS A 64 -11.82 -24.50 14.22
N PHE A 65 -12.14 -24.32 12.94
CA PHE A 65 -12.56 -25.41 12.04
C PHE A 65 -11.49 -26.52 11.97
N LEU A 66 -10.22 -26.14 11.81
CA LEU A 66 -9.09 -27.05 11.75
C LEU A 66 -8.64 -27.59 13.11
N LYS A 67 -9.25 -27.13 14.21
CA LYS A 67 -8.87 -27.48 15.60
C LYS A 67 -7.40 -27.19 15.91
N ILE A 68 -6.87 -26.09 15.37
CA ILE A 68 -5.51 -25.60 15.61
C ILE A 68 -5.53 -24.25 16.34
N HIS A 69 -4.40 -23.88 16.94
CA HIS A 69 -4.27 -22.57 17.58
C HIS A 69 -4.25 -21.45 16.54
N ALA A 70 -4.89 -20.30 16.81
CA ALA A 70 -4.99 -19.16 15.88
C ALA A 70 -3.63 -18.66 15.33
N ARG A 71 -2.55 -18.82 16.10
CA ARG A 71 -1.17 -18.48 15.68
C ARG A 71 -0.63 -19.32 14.51
N GLU A 72 -1.21 -20.50 14.29
CA GLU A 72 -0.86 -21.42 13.21
C GLU A 72 -1.52 -21.01 11.89
N VAL A 73 -2.47 -20.07 11.93
CA VAL A 73 -3.05 -19.43 10.74
C VAL A 73 -2.38 -18.08 10.51
N SER A 74 -1.85 -17.87 9.31
CA SER A 74 -1.24 -16.62 8.86
C SER A 74 -1.77 -16.19 7.50
N PHE A 75 -1.36 -15.01 7.05
CA PHE A 75 -1.81 -14.37 5.81
C PHE A 75 -0.77 -13.35 5.35
N ALA A 76 -0.84 -12.97 4.06
CA ALA A 76 0.12 -12.03 3.46
C ALA A 76 -0.20 -10.56 3.80
N GLY A 77 -1.47 -10.22 3.94
CA GLY A 77 -1.90 -8.86 4.29
C GLY A 77 -3.26 -8.86 4.96
N GLN A 78 -3.60 -7.73 5.58
CA GLN A 78 -4.98 -7.48 5.97
C GLN A 78 -5.74 -6.94 4.76
N LYS A 79 -7.01 -7.32 4.66
CA LYS A 79 -7.94 -6.83 3.64
C LYS A 79 -9.16 -6.26 4.35
N ASP A 80 -9.60 -5.08 3.93
CA ASP A 80 -10.74 -4.38 4.52
C ASP A 80 -12.04 -5.18 4.48
N LYS A 81 -12.88 -4.94 5.48
CA LYS A 81 -14.23 -5.50 5.65
C LYS A 81 -15.21 -4.95 4.60
N HIS A 82 -15.05 -3.68 4.20
CA HIS A 82 -15.97 -2.95 3.31
C HIS A 82 -15.55 -3.07 1.84
N ALA A 83 -15.21 -4.30 1.42
CA ALA A 83 -14.77 -4.65 0.09
C ALA A 83 -15.00 -6.14 -0.15
N VAL A 84 -15.19 -6.53 -1.42
CA VAL A 84 -15.13 -7.92 -1.85
C VAL A 84 -13.66 -8.28 -2.09
N THR A 85 -13.12 -9.21 -1.32
CA THR A 85 -11.68 -9.53 -1.43
C THR A 85 -11.42 -11.03 -1.54
N GLU A 86 -10.60 -11.41 -2.50
CA GLU A 86 -9.99 -12.74 -2.58
C GLU A 86 -8.58 -12.68 -2.00
N GLN A 87 -8.32 -13.47 -0.96
CA GLN A 87 -7.01 -13.51 -0.30
C GLN A 87 -6.61 -14.91 0.09
N TRP A 88 -5.32 -15.10 0.35
CA TRP A 88 -4.76 -16.36 0.82
C TRP A 88 -4.55 -16.35 2.34
N LEU A 89 -5.12 -17.35 3.00
CA LEU A 89 -4.75 -17.76 4.34
C LEU A 89 -3.80 -18.95 4.26
N CYS A 90 -3.01 -19.15 5.32
CA CYS A 90 -2.06 -20.24 5.43
C CYS A 90 -2.20 -20.89 6.80
N ALA A 91 -2.65 -22.14 6.86
CA ALA A 91 -2.77 -22.90 8.10
C ALA A 91 -1.67 -23.96 8.18
N ARG A 92 -0.96 -24.06 9.30
CA ARG A 92 -0.01 -25.16 9.53
C ARG A 92 -0.75 -26.41 10.04
N VAL A 93 -0.79 -27.45 9.20
CA VAL A 93 -1.43 -28.74 9.48
C VAL A 93 -0.47 -29.86 9.03
N PRO A 94 0.44 -30.30 9.92
CA PRO A 94 1.43 -31.32 9.60
C PRO A 94 0.81 -32.66 9.18
N GLY A 95 1.61 -33.47 8.46
CA GLY A 95 1.17 -34.74 7.88
C GLY A 95 0.71 -34.60 6.43
N ASN A 96 0.26 -35.70 5.83
CA ASN A 96 -0.09 -35.74 4.40
C ASN A 96 -1.60 -35.64 4.15
N ALA A 97 -2.44 -35.87 5.16
CA ALA A 97 -3.90 -35.87 5.01
C ALA A 97 -4.42 -34.45 4.72
N MET A 98 -5.23 -34.27 3.66
CA MET A 98 -5.86 -32.99 3.38
C MET A 98 -7.21 -32.90 4.13
N PRO A 99 -7.38 -31.97 5.09
CA PRO A 99 -8.69 -31.72 5.66
C PRO A 99 -9.66 -31.24 4.59
N ASP A 100 -10.93 -31.64 4.70
CA ASP A 100 -11.97 -31.27 3.75
C ASP A 100 -12.44 -29.84 3.99
N LEU A 101 -11.69 -28.88 3.44
CA LEU A 101 -11.96 -27.44 3.56
C LEU A 101 -13.20 -27.00 2.76
N SER A 102 -13.77 -27.86 1.90
CA SER A 102 -15.06 -27.58 1.25
C SER A 102 -16.22 -27.49 2.26
N LYS A 103 -16.06 -28.10 3.44
CA LYS A 103 -17.02 -28.05 4.56
C LYS A 103 -16.85 -26.83 5.47
N PHE A 104 -15.87 -25.97 5.20
CA PHE A 104 -15.70 -24.74 5.98
C PHE A 104 -16.74 -23.71 5.52
N GLU A 105 -17.77 -23.53 6.35
CA GLU A 105 -18.80 -22.54 6.16
C GLU A 105 -18.62 -21.38 7.14
N LEU A 106 -18.64 -20.16 6.60
CA LEU A 106 -18.63 -18.93 7.38
C LEU A 106 -19.40 -17.87 6.60
N GLU A 107 -20.33 -17.18 7.27
CA GLU A 107 -21.12 -16.13 6.66
C GLU A 107 -20.24 -15.06 6.01
N GLY A 108 -20.59 -14.68 4.78
CA GLY A 108 -19.81 -13.72 3.98
C GLY A 108 -18.47 -14.25 3.46
N CYS A 109 -18.18 -15.55 3.59
CA CYS A 109 -16.94 -16.16 3.09
C CYS A 109 -17.23 -17.39 2.21
N LYS A 110 -16.38 -17.58 1.20
CA LYS A 110 -16.40 -18.77 0.33
C LYS A 110 -14.98 -19.24 0.08
N VAL A 111 -14.71 -20.51 0.36
CA VAL A 111 -13.45 -21.16 -0.05
C VAL A 111 -13.48 -21.32 -1.58
N LEU A 112 -12.44 -20.83 -2.25
CA LEU A 112 -12.29 -20.92 -3.70
C LEU A 112 -11.38 -22.08 -4.09
N GLU A 113 -10.23 -22.19 -3.41
CA GLU A 113 -9.23 -23.23 -3.64
C GLU A 113 -8.38 -23.46 -2.38
N TYR A 114 -7.78 -24.64 -2.28
CA TYR A 114 -6.80 -24.94 -1.24
C TYR A 114 -5.82 -26.03 -1.67
N ALA A 115 -4.57 -25.88 -1.28
CA ALA A 115 -3.49 -26.81 -1.62
C ALA A 115 -2.37 -26.77 -0.57
N ARG A 116 -1.56 -27.82 -0.51
CA ARG A 116 -0.39 -27.84 0.39
C ARG A 116 0.71 -26.91 -0.11
N HIS A 117 1.47 -26.38 0.84
CA HIS A 117 2.63 -25.55 0.57
C HIS A 117 3.71 -25.81 1.63
N LYS A 118 4.98 -25.65 1.25
CA LYS A 118 6.12 -25.96 2.15
C LYS A 118 6.27 -24.91 3.23
N ARG A 119 6.17 -23.63 2.86
CA ARG A 119 6.52 -22.51 3.72
C ARG A 119 5.29 -21.83 4.31
N LYS A 120 5.45 -21.23 5.49
CA LYS A 120 4.44 -20.36 6.08
C LYS A 120 4.31 -19.06 5.26
N LEU A 121 3.09 -18.66 4.92
CA LEU A 121 2.81 -17.33 4.35
C LEU A 121 3.01 -16.24 5.42
N ARG A 122 3.88 -15.27 5.15
CA ARG A 122 4.24 -14.19 6.08
C ARG A 122 3.60 -12.87 5.68
N LEU A 123 3.40 -11.97 6.64
CA LEU A 123 2.97 -10.60 6.36
C LEU A 123 3.94 -9.92 5.38
N GLY A 124 3.41 -9.26 4.37
CA GLY A 124 4.16 -8.64 3.28
C GLY A 124 4.63 -9.58 2.18
N ALA A 125 4.43 -10.91 2.32
CA ALA A 125 4.86 -11.90 1.32
C ALA A 125 3.80 -12.11 0.22
N LEU A 126 3.42 -11.01 -0.44
CA LEU A 126 2.61 -10.99 -1.65
C LEU A 126 3.33 -10.17 -2.72
N LYS A 127 3.05 -10.44 -3.98
CA LYS A 127 3.57 -9.65 -5.10
C LYS A 127 2.77 -8.36 -5.27
N GLY A 128 1.45 -8.44 -5.14
CA GLY A 128 0.56 -7.30 -5.33
C GLY A 128 -0.92 -7.65 -5.21
N ASN A 129 -1.77 -6.78 -5.72
CA ASN A 129 -3.21 -7.02 -5.79
C ASN A 129 -3.76 -6.49 -7.12
N ASN A 130 -4.70 -7.23 -7.70
CA ASN A 130 -5.56 -6.74 -8.78
C ASN A 130 -6.77 -6.06 -8.17
N PHE A 131 -7.09 -4.87 -8.67
CA PHE A 131 -8.23 -4.08 -8.25
C PHE A 131 -9.25 -4.00 -9.38
N THR A 132 -10.52 -4.13 -9.01
CA THR A 132 -11.65 -3.67 -9.83
C THR A 132 -12.47 -2.73 -8.99
N LEU A 133 -12.54 -1.47 -9.38
CA LEU A 133 -13.19 -0.39 -8.65
C LEU A 133 -14.32 0.18 -9.48
N VAL A 134 -15.42 0.58 -8.85
CA VAL A 134 -16.47 1.36 -9.48
C VAL A 134 -16.55 2.70 -8.78
N LEU A 135 -16.30 3.78 -9.53
CA LEU A 135 -16.56 5.14 -9.06
C LEU A 135 -17.96 5.53 -9.51
N ARG A 136 -18.81 5.91 -8.56
CA ARG A 136 -20.21 6.30 -8.79
C ARG A 136 -20.40 7.80 -8.59
N GLU A 137 -21.48 8.33 -9.16
CA GLU A 137 -21.88 9.73 -9.03
C GLU A 137 -20.74 10.70 -9.39
N VAL A 138 -19.97 10.35 -10.42
CA VAL A 138 -18.87 11.17 -10.92
C VAL A 138 -19.45 12.47 -11.47
N THR A 139 -19.04 13.59 -10.87
CA THR A 139 -19.61 14.91 -11.22
C THR A 139 -18.96 15.56 -12.44
N ASP A 140 -17.77 15.10 -12.83
CA ASP A 140 -17.02 15.62 -13.98
C ASP A 140 -16.31 14.48 -14.72
N ARG A 141 -17.00 13.91 -15.72
CA ARG A 141 -16.50 12.81 -16.54
C ARG A 141 -15.27 13.20 -17.35
N ASP A 142 -15.24 14.42 -17.90
CA ASP A 142 -14.17 14.86 -18.78
C ASP A 142 -12.85 15.08 -18.01
N ASP A 143 -12.93 15.59 -16.77
CA ASP A 143 -11.77 15.67 -15.87
C ASP A 143 -11.24 14.27 -15.54
N VAL A 144 -12.11 13.34 -15.15
CA VAL A 144 -11.72 11.95 -14.82
C VAL A 144 -11.09 11.23 -16.02
N GLU A 145 -11.67 11.36 -17.21
CA GLU A 145 -11.14 10.75 -18.44
C GLU A 145 -9.74 11.28 -18.78
N LYS A 146 -9.53 12.60 -18.73
CA LYS A 146 -8.20 13.21 -18.94
C LYS A 146 -7.20 12.75 -17.90
N ARG A 147 -7.63 12.60 -16.64
CA ARG A 147 -6.78 12.13 -15.54
C ARG A 147 -6.40 10.66 -15.70
N LEU A 148 -7.31 9.80 -16.12
CA LEU A 148 -7.00 8.38 -16.39
C LEU A 148 -5.90 8.23 -17.46
N GLN A 149 -6.00 9.03 -18.53
CA GLN A 149 -4.95 9.10 -19.56
C GLN A 149 -3.62 9.60 -18.99
N ALA A 150 -3.64 10.68 -18.21
CA ALA A 150 -2.45 11.21 -17.55
C ALA A 150 -1.80 10.21 -16.57
N ILE A 151 -2.60 9.46 -15.82
CA ILE A 151 -2.13 8.43 -14.87
C ILE A 151 -1.50 7.26 -15.62
N ASN A 152 -2.08 6.84 -16.76
CA ASN A 152 -1.49 5.78 -17.57
C ASN A 152 -0.07 6.15 -18.06
N GLU A 153 0.13 7.43 -18.40
CA GLU A 153 1.40 7.94 -18.87
C GLU A 153 2.39 8.23 -17.73
N ARG A 154 1.97 8.92 -16.68
CA ARG A 154 2.84 9.52 -15.66
C ARG A 154 2.69 8.92 -14.25
N GLY A 155 1.76 8.00 -14.06
CA GLY A 155 1.50 7.38 -12.77
C GLY A 155 0.81 8.32 -11.78
N VAL A 156 0.90 7.97 -10.50
CA VAL A 156 0.42 8.79 -9.36
C VAL A 156 1.48 8.82 -8.25
N PRO A 157 1.42 9.77 -7.31
CA PRO A 157 2.24 9.72 -6.11
C PRO A 157 1.97 8.42 -5.31
N ASN A 158 3.01 7.70 -4.94
CA ASN A 158 2.91 6.43 -4.21
C ASN A 158 2.70 6.63 -2.70
N TYR A 159 1.81 7.55 -2.34
CA TYR A 159 1.51 7.88 -0.95
C TYR A 159 1.00 6.67 -0.17
N PHE A 160 1.27 6.66 1.12
CA PHE A 160 0.48 5.88 2.06
C PHE A 160 -0.87 6.53 2.21
N GLY A 161 -1.94 5.81 1.87
CA GLY A 161 -3.32 6.29 2.00
C GLY A 161 -3.71 6.59 3.44
N ALA A 162 -4.79 7.37 3.61
CA ALA A 162 -5.23 7.87 4.90
C ALA A 162 -5.34 6.77 5.96
N GLN A 163 -5.82 5.58 5.58
CA GLN A 163 -5.96 4.36 6.42
C GLN A 163 -4.70 3.99 7.21
N ARG A 164 -3.51 4.30 6.68
CA ARG A 164 -2.23 4.00 7.32
C ARG A 164 -2.06 4.76 8.64
N PHE A 165 -2.71 5.90 8.77
CA PHE A 165 -2.62 6.78 9.93
C PHE A 165 -3.69 6.49 11.00
N GLY A 166 -4.50 5.45 10.80
CA GLY A 166 -5.57 5.04 11.72
C GLY A 166 -6.80 5.94 11.64
N ILE A 167 -7.94 5.44 12.14
CA ILE A 167 -9.21 6.18 12.13
C ILE A 167 -9.00 7.56 12.76
N GLY A 168 -9.35 8.62 12.03
CA GLY A 168 -9.17 10.01 12.45
C GLY A 168 -7.71 10.43 12.67
N GLY A 169 -6.74 9.72 12.10
CA GLY A 169 -5.30 9.99 12.30
C GLY A 169 -4.74 9.51 13.64
N SER A 170 -5.48 8.68 14.37
CA SER A 170 -5.14 8.26 15.74
C SER A 170 -3.78 7.57 15.89
N ASN A 171 -3.30 6.84 14.89
CA ASN A 171 -1.97 6.21 14.95
C ASN A 171 -0.86 7.26 14.83
N LEU A 172 -1.03 8.26 13.96
CA LEU A 172 -0.04 9.33 13.79
C LEU A 172 0.00 10.25 15.02
N GLN A 173 -1.17 10.65 15.53
CA GLN A 173 -1.28 11.42 16.77
C GLN A 173 -0.72 10.65 17.98
N GLY A 174 -0.92 9.34 18.02
CA GLY A 174 -0.31 8.45 19.01
C GLY A 174 1.21 8.43 18.92
N ALA A 175 1.75 8.33 17.70
CA ALA A 175 3.19 8.37 17.46
C ALA A 175 3.81 9.71 17.87
N LEU A 176 3.17 10.84 17.56
CA LEU A 176 3.62 12.18 17.97
C LEU A 176 3.66 12.32 19.50
N ARG A 177 2.58 11.97 20.20
CA ARG A 177 2.55 11.99 21.67
C ARG A 177 3.63 11.10 22.27
N TRP A 178 3.90 9.96 21.66
CA TRP A 178 4.94 9.05 22.12
C TRP A 178 6.34 9.61 21.86
N ALA A 179 6.56 10.26 20.71
CA ALA A 179 7.83 10.91 20.38
C ALA A 179 8.19 12.01 21.38
N GLN A 180 7.18 12.73 21.88
CA GLN A 180 7.31 13.79 22.89
C GLN A 180 7.49 13.28 24.33
N SER A 181 7.42 11.95 24.52
CA SER A 181 7.50 11.33 25.84
C SER A 181 8.66 10.34 25.92
N ASP A 182 9.15 10.11 27.14
CA ASP A 182 10.10 9.03 27.44
C ASP A 182 9.40 7.74 27.91
N ALA A 183 8.06 7.71 27.88
CA ALA A 183 7.30 6.55 28.31
C ALA A 183 7.41 5.40 27.29
N PRO A 184 7.75 4.17 27.72
CA PRO A 184 7.78 3.03 26.82
C PRO A 184 6.36 2.56 26.46
N VAL A 185 6.14 2.22 25.19
CA VAL A 185 4.88 1.60 24.73
C VAL A 185 4.98 0.09 24.86
N ARG A 186 4.30 -0.48 25.87
CA ARG A 186 4.33 -1.92 26.18
C ARG A 186 3.55 -2.78 25.18
N ASP A 187 2.47 -2.25 24.61
CA ASP A 187 1.67 -2.96 23.61
C ASP A 187 2.42 -3.00 22.28
N ARG A 188 2.81 -4.21 21.87
CA ARG A 188 3.61 -4.45 20.66
C ARG A 188 2.88 -4.07 19.37
N ASN A 189 1.56 -4.31 19.30
CA ASN A 189 0.77 -3.99 18.11
C ASN A 189 0.63 -2.47 17.98
N LYS A 190 0.28 -1.81 19.07
CA LYS A 190 0.16 -0.34 19.13
C LYS A 190 1.49 0.33 18.78
N ARG A 191 2.60 -0.16 19.34
CA ARG A 191 3.97 0.27 19.00
C ARG A 191 4.22 0.13 17.50
N SER A 192 3.91 -1.03 16.91
CA SER A 192 4.12 -1.28 15.47
C SER A 192 3.29 -0.33 14.59
N PHE A 193 2.01 -0.10 14.93
CA PHE A 193 1.15 0.82 14.19
C PHE A 193 1.66 2.27 14.25
N TRP A 194 2.08 2.73 15.43
CA TRP A 194 2.60 4.09 15.61
C TRP A 194 3.91 4.32 14.85
N LEU A 195 4.86 3.39 14.92
CA LEU A 195 6.10 3.47 14.14
C LEU A 195 5.84 3.44 12.63
N SER A 196 4.90 2.58 12.19
CA SER A 196 4.49 2.53 10.78
C SER A 196 3.86 3.85 10.33
N ALA A 197 2.98 4.45 11.14
CA ALA A 197 2.36 5.74 10.82
C ALA A 197 3.38 6.87 10.76
N ALA A 198 4.31 6.95 11.72
CA ALA A 198 5.37 7.97 11.76
C ALA A 198 6.21 7.97 10.49
N ARG A 199 6.82 6.83 10.14
CA ARG A 199 7.67 6.75 8.94
C ARG A 199 6.91 6.96 7.63
N SER A 200 5.63 6.55 7.59
CA SER A 200 4.77 6.74 6.41
C SER A 200 4.43 8.21 6.19
N ALA A 201 4.21 8.97 7.26
CA ALA A 201 3.91 10.39 7.18
C ALA A 201 5.14 11.19 6.70
N LEU A 202 6.33 10.84 7.21
CA LEU A 202 7.59 11.43 6.75
C LEU A 202 7.85 11.13 5.27
N PHE A 203 7.63 9.88 4.82
CA PHE A 203 7.72 9.54 3.40
C PHE A 203 6.75 10.38 2.55
N ASN A 204 5.48 10.48 2.96
CA ASN A 204 4.50 11.30 2.25
C ASN A 204 4.95 12.77 2.17
N GLN A 205 5.52 13.33 3.25
CA GLN A 205 6.05 14.69 3.25
C GLN A 205 7.18 14.86 2.21
N ILE A 206 8.17 13.95 2.20
CA ILE A 206 9.30 14.01 1.27
C ILE A 206 8.82 13.97 -0.18
N VAL A 207 7.90 13.05 -0.50
CA VAL A 207 7.29 12.97 -1.83
C VAL A 207 6.53 14.26 -2.16
N SER A 208 5.73 14.78 -1.22
CA SER A 208 4.98 16.03 -1.39
C SER A 208 5.89 17.22 -1.72
N GLU A 209 7.05 17.34 -1.05
CA GLU A 209 8.04 18.38 -1.36
C GLU A 209 8.72 18.13 -2.71
N ARG A 210 9.09 16.89 -3.05
CA ARG A 210 9.72 16.56 -4.35
C ARG A 210 8.79 16.89 -5.52
N LEU A 211 7.49 16.66 -5.38
CA LEU A 211 6.48 16.98 -6.40
C LEU A 211 6.29 18.48 -6.67
N LYS A 212 6.77 19.37 -5.78
CA LYS A 212 6.72 20.82 -6.02
C LYS A 212 7.78 21.31 -6.99
N LYS A 213 8.75 20.45 -7.35
CA LYS A 213 9.76 20.79 -8.37
C LYS A 213 9.12 20.87 -9.76
N PRO A 214 9.65 21.71 -10.67
CA PRO A 214 9.11 21.83 -12.03
C PRO A 214 9.04 20.50 -12.78
N ASP A 215 10.05 19.66 -12.62
CA ASP A 215 10.05 18.27 -13.05
C ASP A 215 10.32 17.37 -11.86
N ALA A 216 9.26 16.77 -11.33
CA ALA A 216 9.36 15.88 -10.18
C ALA A 216 10.10 14.57 -10.52
N ASN A 217 10.10 14.14 -11.79
CA ASN A 217 10.71 12.89 -12.23
C ASN A 217 12.12 13.09 -12.82
N GLN A 218 12.66 14.31 -12.73
CA GLN A 218 14.07 14.58 -13.00
C GLN A 218 14.94 13.93 -11.92
N VAL A 219 15.86 13.07 -12.37
CA VAL A 219 16.90 12.48 -11.54
C VAL A 219 17.92 13.56 -11.19
N VAL A 220 18.39 13.57 -9.94
CA VAL A 220 19.52 14.37 -9.50
C VAL A 220 20.63 13.46 -8.97
N VAL A 221 21.88 13.95 -9.02
CA VAL A 221 23.02 13.22 -8.45
C VAL A 221 22.76 12.94 -6.97
N GLY A 222 22.99 11.69 -6.58
CA GLY A 222 22.73 11.21 -5.22
C GLY A 222 21.32 10.63 -5.00
N ASP A 223 20.41 10.68 -5.99
CA ASP A 223 19.12 10.01 -5.88
C ASP A 223 19.31 8.49 -5.73
N ALA A 224 18.52 7.87 -4.86
CA ALA A 224 18.44 6.42 -4.77
C ALA A 224 17.40 5.91 -5.79
N LEU A 225 17.86 5.15 -6.78
CA LEU A 225 17.06 4.62 -7.88
C LEU A 225 16.79 3.13 -7.67
N GLN A 226 15.51 2.77 -7.58
CA GLN A 226 15.07 1.39 -7.40
C GLN A 226 14.73 0.74 -8.74
N LEU A 227 15.10 -0.53 -8.90
CA LEU A 227 14.73 -1.33 -10.06
C LEU A 227 13.24 -1.67 -10.02
N ALA A 228 12.52 -1.42 -11.11
CA ALA A 228 11.09 -1.71 -11.17
C ALA A 228 10.79 -3.18 -10.82
N GLY A 229 9.77 -3.40 -9.98
CA GLY A 229 9.31 -4.73 -9.58
C GLY A 229 10.17 -5.48 -8.55
N ARG A 230 11.27 -4.90 -8.05
CA ARG A 230 12.11 -5.53 -7.01
C ARG A 230 12.71 -4.52 -6.02
N GLY A 231 13.20 -5.02 -4.89
CA GLY A 231 13.67 -4.17 -3.78
C GLY A 231 15.02 -3.49 -4.03
N SER A 232 15.86 -4.00 -4.93
CA SER A 232 17.23 -3.52 -5.17
C SER A 232 17.24 -2.08 -5.70
N TRP A 233 18.14 -1.26 -5.14
CA TRP A 233 18.36 0.13 -5.55
C TRP A 233 19.85 0.47 -5.50
N PHE A 234 20.23 1.54 -6.20
CA PHE A 234 21.59 2.10 -6.21
C PHE A 234 21.53 3.63 -6.25
N VAL A 235 22.67 4.30 -6.06
CA VAL A 235 22.74 5.78 -6.02
C VAL A 235 23.16 6.31 -7.40
N ALA A 236 22.44 7.29 -7.92
CA ALA A 236 22.76 7.96 -9.17
C ALA A 236 24.04 8.79 -9.05
N THR A 237 24.95 8.63 -10.00
CA THR A 237 26.22 9.37 -10.07
C THR A 237 26.22 10.37 -11.23
N ALA A 238 27.12 11.35 -11.20
CA ALA A 238 27.20 12.38 -12.24
C ALA A 238 27.50 11.81 -13.64
N GLU A 239 28.25 10.71 -13.70
CA GLU A 239 28.69 10.07 -14.96
C GLU A 239 27.55 9.35 -15.69
N GLU A 240 26.50 8.95 -14.97
CA GLU A 240 25.44 8.06 -15.48
C GLU A 240 24.10 8.77 -15.70
N MET A 241 24.03 10.09 -15.46
CA MET A 241 22.78 10.86 -15.41
C MET A 241 21.87 10.69 -16.64
N ALA A 242 22.46 10.66 -17.84
CA ALA A 242 21.69 10.50 -19.07
C ALA A 242 21.07 9.09 -19.19
N ASP A 243 21.81 8.04 -18.83
CA ASP A 243 21.31 6.66 -18.84
C ASP A 243 20.20 6.47 -17.80
N VAL A 244 20.47 6.90 -16.56
CA VAL A 244 19.49 6.70 -15.48
C VAL A 244 18.23 7.51 -15.69
N GLN A 245 18.30 8.72 -16.25
CA GLN A 245 17.12 9.50 -16.63
C GLN A 245 16.30 8.77 -17.69
N SER A 246 16.95 8.30 -18.78
CA SER A 246 16.26 7.54 -19.82
C SER A 246 15.56 6.29 -19.27
N ARG A 247 16.17 5.63 -18.29
CA ARG A 247 15.60 4.44 -17.63
C ARG A 247 14.47 4.76 -16.68
N VAL A 248 14.48 5.92 -16.04
CA VAL A 248 13.38 6.47 -15.24
C VAL A 248 12.21 6.85 -16.13
N ASP A 249 12.47 7.50 -17.27
CA ASP A 249 11.45 7.87 -18.26
C ASP A 249 10.80 6.61 -18.87
N ALA A 250 11.61 5.57 -19.10
CA ALA A 250 11.16 4.24 -19.54
C ALA A 250 10.53 3.40 -18.41
N LYS A 251 10.39 3.94 -17.19
CA LYS A 251 9.78 3.28 -16.01
C LYS A 251 10.48 1.98 -15.58
N THR A 252 11.74 1.79 -15.97
CA THR A 252 12.57 0.64 -15.56
C THR A 252 13.34 0.91 -14.27
N LEU A 253 13.52 2.19 -13.95
CA LEU A 253 14.01 2.69 -12.67
C LEU A 253 12.96 3.61 -12.04
N MET A 254 12.93 3.61 -10.71
CA MET A 254 12.03 4.42 -9.91
C MET A 254 12.86 5.35 -9.03
N ILE A 255 12.65 6.65 -9.14
CA ILE A 255 13.10 7.58 -8.10
C ILE A 255 12.40 7.19 -6.79
N THR A 256 13.16 7.09 -5.71
CA THR A 256 12.63 6.73 -4.40
C THR A 256 12.65 7.91 -3.45
N ALA A 257 11.84 7.85 -2.40
CA ALA A 257 11.96 8.71 -1.23
C ALA A 257 12.28 7.86 0.02
N ALA A 258 12.93 8.47 1.00
CA ALA A 258 13.24 7.81 2.27
C ALA A 258 11.97 7.42 3.03
N LEU A 259 12.06 6.25 3.65
CA LEU A 259 11.30 5.89 4.84
C LEU A 259 12.25 6.04 6.04
N PRO A 260 12.27 7.19 6.73
CA PRO A 260 13.27 7.51 7.75
C PRO A 260 13.37 6.45 8.87
N GLY A 261 14.56 6.36 9.45
CA GLY A 261 14.92 5.37 10.45
C GLY A 261 16.38 5.47 10.89
N THR A 262 16.87 4.45 11.58
CA THR A 262 18.31 4.29 11.89
C THR A 262 19.14 4.00 10.65
N GLY A 263 20.42 4.35 10.70
CA GLY A 263 21.37 4.15 9.61
C GLY A 263 21.20 5.18 8.49
N ASP A 264 21.91 4.96 7.40
CA ASP A 264 21.88 5.86 6.24
C ASP A 264 20.56 5.75 5.47
N TRP A 265 20.02 6.88 5.02
CA TRP A 265 18.76 6.91 4.26
C TRP A 265 18.92 6.44 2.81
N GLY A 266 20.16 6.21 2.37
CA GLY A 266 20.51 5.69 1.05
C GLY A 266 20.84 6.76 0.02
N THR A 267 20.10 7.88 -0.03
CA THR A 267 20.44 9.05 -0.85
C THR A 267 21.75 9.70 -0.39
N GLN A 268 22.40 10.42 -1.30
CA GLN A 268 23.65 11.13 -1.05
C GLN A 268 23.57 12.58 -1.56
N GLY A 269 24.54 13.41 -1.16
CA GLY A 269 24.70 14.79 -1.65
C GLY A 269 23.41 15.62 -1.58
N ASP A 270 23.09 16.32 -2.66
CA ASP A 270 21.93 17.22 -2.75
C ASP A 270 20.59 16.49 -2.62
N ALA A 271 20.50 15.24 -3.08
CA ALA A 271 19.30 14.42 -2.89
C ALA A 271 19.04 14.16 -1.40
N LEU A 272 20.08 13.80 -0.64
CA LEU A 272 19.97 13.60 0.81
C LEU A 272 19.62 14.91 1.53
N ALA A 273 20.28 16.01 1.17
CA ALA A 273 20.00 17.32 1.76
C ALA A 273 18.53 17.74 1.51
N ALA A 274 18.00 17.47 0.32
CA ALA A 274 16.60 17.73 0.00
C ALA A 274 15.63 16.87 0.82
N GLU A 275 15.91 15.57 1.00
CA GLU A 275 15.08 14.70 1.84
C GLU A 275 15.09 15.15 3.31
N GLN A 276 16.25 15.52 3.85
CA GLN A 276 16.39 16.01 5.22
C GLN A 276 15.66 17.36 5.42
N ALA A 277 15.81 18.28 4.48
CA ALA A 277 15.12 19.57 4.52
C ALA A 277 13.59 19.41 4.48
N ALA A 278 13.08 18.47 3.67
CA ALA A 278 11.64 18.22 3.54
C ALA A 278 10.96 17.81 4.87
N VAL A 279 11.70 17.22 5.80
CA VAL A 279 11.18 16.77 7.11
C VAL A 279 11.91 17.40 8.30
N ALA A 280 12.62 18.51 8.10
CA ALA A 280 13.39 19.19 9.14
C ALA A 280 12.55 19.52 10.39
N GLU A 281 11.30 19.97 10.18
CA GLU A 281 10.34 20.30 11.23
C GLU A 281 9.77 19.10 11.99
N ALA A 282 10.10 17.86 11.59
CA ALA A 282 9.57 16.63 12.18
C ALA A 282 10.61 15.86 13.02
N GLN A 283 11.52 16.58 13.68
CA GLN A 283 12.66 16.01 14.41
C GLN A 283 12.24 15.02 15.53
N GLU A 284 11.10 15.24 16.17
CA GLU A 284 10.55 14.34 17.19
C GLU A 284 10.27 12.94 16.62
N LEU A 285 9.59 12.87 15.46
CA LEU A 285 9.28 11.58 14.81
C LEU A 285 10.54 10.90 14.28
N GLN A 286 11.50 11.66 13.75
CA GLN A 286 12.79 11.11 13.33
C GLN A 286 13.53 10.48 14.52
N SER A 287 13.62 11.21 15.64
CA SER A 287 14.25 10.74 16.87
C SER A 287 13.55 9.49 17.43
N LEU A 288 12.21 9.44 17.38
CA LEU A 288 11.45 8.26 17.78
C LEU A 288 11.83 7.02 16.96
N LEU A 289 11.91 7.13 15.63
CA LEU A 289 12.24 6.01 14.75
C LEU A 289 13.66 5.49 15.01
N VAL A 290 14.60 6.41 15.26
CA VAL A 290 15.98 6.08 15.63
C VAL A 290 16.04 5.38 17.00
N ARG A 291 15.39 5.95 18.01
CA ARG A 291 15.30 5.38 19.38
C ARG A 291 14.75 3.96 19.36
N GLU A 292 13.75 3.71 18.53
CA GLU A 292 13.06 2.43 18.43
C GLU A 292 13.70 1.45 17.44
N LYS A 293 14.88 1.80 16.91
CA LYS A 293 15.71 0.99 15.99
C LYS A 293 14.94 0.52 14.75
N VAL A 294 14.12 1.40 14.19
CA VAL A 294 13.46 1.15 12.91
C VAL A 294 14.43 1.50 11.80
N GLU A 295 14.90 0.51 11.04
CA GLU A 295 15.84 0.76 9.94
C GLU A 295 15.25 1.65 8.84
N ALA A 296 16.07 2.59 8.37
CA ALA A 296 15.76 3.38 7.19
C ALA A 296 15.58 2.47 5.97
N ALA A 297 14.68 2.85 5.07
CA ALA A 297 14.41 2.09 3.85
C ALA A 297 14.09 3.03 2.69
N ARG A 298 14.04 2.47 1.47
CA ARG A 298 13.63 3.19 0.26
C ARG A 298 12.25 2.73 -0.19
N ARG A 299 11.46 3.66 -0.73
CA ARG A 299 10.18 3.38 -1.38
C ARG A 299 10.06 4.23 -2.64
N ALA A 300 9.62 3.64 -3.74
CA ALA A 300 9.35 4.38 -4.98
C ALA A 300 8.40 5.57 -4.73
N MET A 301 8.78 6.74 -5.24
CA MET A 301 8.00 7.98 -5.11
C MET A 301 6.73 7.94 -5.96
N LEU A 302 6.83 7.43 -7.18
CA LEU A 302 5.72 7.27 -8.11
C LEU A 302 5.23 5.82 -8.13
N LEU A 303 3.94 5.68 -8.43
CA LEU A 303 3.23 4.43 -8.61
C LEU A 303 2.65 4.41 -10.01
N TYR A 304 2.97 3.36 -10.78
CA TYR A 304 2.41 3.14 -12.11
C TYR A 304 1.41 1.98 -12.05
N PRO A 305 0.08 2.24 -12.07
CA PRO A 305 -0.91 1.18 -12.14
C PRO A 305 -0.67 0.31 -13.38
N GLN A 306 -0.49 -1.00 -13.17
CA GLN A 306 -0.23 -1.93 -14.26
C GLN A 306 -1.54 -2.38 -14.90
N GLN A 307 -1.56 -2.54 -16.22
CA GLN A 307 -2.75 -2.97 -16.97
C GLN A 307 -3.98 -2.09 -16.68
N LEU A 308 -3.75 -0.77 -16.52
CA LEU A 308 -4.83 0.19 -16.29
C LEU A 308 -5.80 0.16 -17.48
N SER A 309 -7.06 -0.10 -17.17
CA SER A 309 -8.17 -0.04 -18.11
C SER A 309 -9.40 0.49 -17.40
N TRP A 310 -10.31 1.08 -18.17
CA TRP A 310 -11.55 1.61 -17.64
C TRP A 310 -12.69 1.48 -18.64
N ASN A 311 -13.91 1.43 -18.12
CA ASN A 311 -15.13 1.40 -18.91
C ASN A 311 -16.21 2.23 -18.25
N TRP A 312 -16.72 3.23 -18.97
CA TRP A 312 -17.87 4.03 -18.54
C TRP A 312 -19.16 3.24 -18.76
N TRP A 313 -19.94 3.05 -17.69
CA TRP A 313 -21.27 2.42 -17.78
C TRP A 313 -22.31 3.43 -18.28
N ASP A 314 -22.15 4.67 -17.86
CA ASP A 314 -22.93 5.85 -18.23
C ASP A 314 -22.07 7.11 -17.99
N ASP A 315 -22.67 8.31 -18.02
CA ASP A 315 -21.94 9.57 -17.86
C ASP A 315 -21.40 9.84 -16.44
N VAL A 316 -21.87 9.09 -15.43
CA VAL A 316 -21.57 9.35 -14.02
C VAL A 316 -20.99 8.12 -13.29
N THR A 317 -20.73 7.03 -14.02
CA THR A 317 -20.26 5.76 -13.44
C THR A 317 -19.16 5.14 -14.29
N VAL A 318 -18.00 4.89 -13.68
CA VAL A 318 -16.84 4.27 -14.34
C VAL A 318 -16.30 3.10 -13.55
N GLU A 319 -16.09 1.98 -14.23
CA GLU A 319 -15.33 0.85 -13.71
C GLU A 319 -13.85 0.99 -14.09
N LEU A 320 -12.96 0.79 -13.13
CA LEU A 320 -11.51 0.83 -13.28
C LEU A 320 -10.91 -0.53 -12.94
N ARG A 321 -9.94 -1.00 -13.73
CA ARG A 321 -9.16 -2.20 -13.43
C ARG A 321 -7.68 -1.92 -13.54
N PHE A 322 -6.91 -2.38 -12.56
CA PHE A 322 -5.46 -2.26 -12.56
C PHE A 322 -4.83 -3.18 -11.50
N TRP A 323 -3.55 -3.48 -11.66
CA TRP A 323 -2.73 -4.17 -10.67
C TRP A 323 -1.76 -3.20 -9.99
N LEU A 324 -1.56 -3.36 -8.68
CA LEU A 324 -0.56 -2.61 -7.92
C LEU A 324 0.38 -3.55 -7.15
N PRO A 325 1.67 -3.19 -7.01
CA PRO A 325 2.62 -3.95 -6.20
C PRO A 325 2.30 -3.83 -4.71
N ALA A 326 2.77 -4.81 -3.94
CA ALA A 326 2.57 -4.88 -2.50
C ALA A 326 2.98 -3.58 -1.78
N GLY A 327 2.14 -3.14 -0.84
CA GLY A 327 2.35 -1.92 -0.07
C GLY A 327 2.00 -0.63 -0.81
N SER A 328 1.43 -0.71 -2.02
CA SER A 328 0.79 0.42 -2.71
C SER A 328 -0.73 0.38 -2.49
N PHE A 329 -1.41 1.51 -2.72
CA PHE A 329 -2.83 1.69 -2.40
C PHE A 329 -3.59 2.18 -3.62
N ALA A 330 -4.76 1.61 -3.89
CA ALA A 330 -5.66 2.06 -4.95
C ALA A 330 -6.27 3.44 -4.64
N THR A 331 -6.42 3.78 -3.36
CA THR A 331 -6.84 5.11 -2.89
C THR A 331 -5.87 6.21 -3.32
N SER A 332 -4.58 5.91 -3.45
CA SER A 332 -3.60 6.86 -4.01
C SER A 332 -3.84 7.10 -5.51
N VAL A 333 -4.39 6.12 -6.23
CA VAL A 333 -4.84 6.28 -7.63
C VAL A 333 -6.13 7.11 -7.67
N VAL A 334 -7.14 6.74 -6.88
CA VAL A 334 -8.44 7.44 -6.86
C VAL A 334 -8.31 8.89 -6.41
N ARG A 335 -7.37 9.20 -5.52
CA ARG A 335 -7.06 10.57 -5.08
C ARG A 335 -6.73 11.51 -6.25
N GLU A 336 -6.05 11.01 -7.28
CA GLU A 336 -5.72 11.81 -8.47
C GLU A 336 -6.88 11.88 -9.48
N LEU A 337 -7.99 11.17 -9.25
CA LEU A 337 -9.15 11.12 -10.14
C LEU A 337 -10.31 11.99 -9.66
N ILE A 338 -10.70 11.87 -8.39
CA ILE A 338 -11.88 12.54 -7.83
C ILE A 338 -11.63 13.03 -6.41
N ASN A 339 -12.31 14.10 -6.02
CA ASN A 339 -12.45 14.43 -4.60
C ASN A 339 -13.52 13.51 -4.00
N THR A 340 -13.13 12.65 -3.05
CA THR A 340 -14.08 11.81 -2.32
C THR A 340 -14.72 12.59 -1.17
N SER A 341 -16.04 12.58 -1.09
CA SER A 341 -16.81 13.05 0.06
C SER A 341 -17.37 11.84 0.82
N GLY A 342 -17.10 11.72 2.13
CA GLY A 342 -17.67 10.63 2.93
C GLY A 342 -16.86 10.24 4.16
N ASP A 343 -17.43 9.36 4.97
CA ASP A 343 -16.78 8.77 6.14
C ASP A 343 -15.50 8.02 5.76
N TYR A 344 -14.48 8.11 6.61
CA TYR A 344 -13.18 7.45 6.43
C TYR A 344 -13.28 5.94 6.15
N ALA A 345 -14.34 5.29 6.67
CA ALA A 345 -14.62 3.87 6.42
C ALA A 345 -14.97 3.55 4.95
N ASN A 346 -15.49 4.53 4.21
CA ASN A 346 -15.87 4.40 2.79
C ASN A 346 -14.69 4.72 1.85
N ILE A 347 -13.52 5.06 2.39
CA ILE A 347 -12.37 5.51 1.59
C ILE A 347 -11.11 4.70 1.93
N ALA A 348 -11.07 3.94 3.03
CA ALA A 348 -9.90 3.16 3.47
C ALA A 348 -9.89 1.72 2.91
N GLU A 349 -8.74 1.18 2.48
CA GLU A 349 -8.56 -0.22 1.98
C GLU A 349 -8.00 -1.26 2.96
#